data_AF-A0A1Q5R5L9-F1
#
_entry.id   AF-A0A1Q5R5L9-F1
#
_cell.length_a   1.000
_cell.length_b   1.000
_cell.length_c   1.000
_cell.angle_alpha   90.00
_cell.angle_beta   90.00
_cell.angle_gamma   90.00
#
_symmetry.space_group_name_H-M   'P 1'
#
loop_
_entity.id
_entity.type
_entity.pdbx_description
1 polymer ?
#
loop_
_entity_poly.entity_id
_entity_poly.type
_entity_poly.pdbx_seq_one_letter_code
_entity_poly.pdbx_strand_id
1 'polypeptide(L)' 'MHQMLEYRAFIMGLDGRIELRIDLMCEDETEARKRAKVLADGYDVELWNQDRKVAEFKSE' A
#
# COMPACT_ATOMS: atom_id res chain seq x y z
N MET A 1 5.77 -19.19 15.19
CA MET A 1 4.79 -18.84 14.13
C MET A 1 4.96 -17.35 13.87
N HIS A 2 5.43 -16.95 12.69
CA HIS A 2 5.42 -15.52 12.34
C HIS A 2 3.98 -15.15 12.00
N GLN A 3 3.43 -14.14 12.68
CA GLN A 3 2.10 -13.64 12.39
C GLN A 3 2.22 -12.70 11.19
N MET A 4 1.55 -13.04 10.09
CA MET A 4 1.42 -12.10 8.98
C MET A 4 0.37 -11.04 9.33
N LEU A 5 0.71 -9.79 9.10
CA LEU A 5 -0.15 -8.64 9.24
C LEU A 5 -0.77 -8.30 7.88
N GLU A 6 -2.06 -7.96 7.90
CA GLU A 6 -2.77 -7.49 6.72
C GLU A 6 -2.55 -5.99 6.53
N TYR A 7 -2.03 -5.63 5.36
CA TYR A 7 -1.95 -4.26 4.87
C TYR A 7 -2.78 -4.13 3.59
N ARG A 8 -3.18 -2.91 3.25
CA ARG A 8 -3.96 -2.61 2.05
C ARG A 8 -3.23 -1.52 1.27
N ALA A 9 -2.86 -1.82 0.04
CA ALA A 9 -2.37 -0.82 -0.91
C ALA A 9 -3.54 -0.38 -1.80
N PHE A 10 -3.84 0.91 -1.78
CA PHE A 10 -4.81 1.50 -2.70
C PHE A 10 -4.06 2.21 -3.81
N ILE A 11 -4.28 1.79 -5.04
CA ILE A 11 -3.81 2.48 -6.24
C ILE A 11 -4.81 3.59 -6.53
N MET A 12 -4.29 4.81 -6.60
CA MET A 12 -5.07 6.00 -6.86
C MET A 12 -5.03 6.32 -8.35
N GLY A 13 -6.21 6.56 -8.92
CA GLY A 13 -6.35 7.09 -10.27
C GLY A 13 -6.00 8.58 -10.32
N LEU A 14 -5.88 9.09 -11.54
CA LEU A 14 -5.58 10.51 -11.80
C LEU A 14 -6.65 11.47 -11.25
N ASP A 15 -7.86 10.98 -11.02
CA ASP A 15 -8.96 11.76 -10.41
C ASP A 15 -8.93 11.76 -8.88
N GLY A 16 -7.91 11.14 -8.27
CA GLY A 16 -7.75 11.01 -6.83
C GLY A 16 -8.68 9.98 -6.19
N ARG A 17 -9.37 9.15 -6.99
CA ARG A 17 -10.18 8.03 -6.49
C ARG A 17 -9.38 6.73 -6.47
N ILE A 18 -9.84 5.80 -5.64
CA ILE A 18 -9.27 4.46 -5.60
C ILE A 18 -9.69 3.71 -6.87
N GLU A 19 -8.71 3.29 -7.66
CA GLU A 19 -8.93 2.42 -8.83
C GLU A 19 -8.78 0.94 -8.47
N LEU A 20 -7.84 0.62 -7.58
CA LEU A 20 -7.57 -0.75 -7.16
C LEU A 20 -7.21 -0.84 -5.68
N ARG A 21 -7.68 -1.92 -5.03
CA ARG A 21 -7.21 -2.35 -3.70
C ARG A 21 -6.43 -3.65 -3.85
N ILE A 22 -5.23 -3.69 -3.26
CA ILE A 22 -4.39 -4.89 -3.15
C ILE A 22 -4.17 -5.19 -1.67
N ASP A 23 -4.57 -6.38 -1.24
CA ASP A 23 -4.32 -6.87 0.11
C ASP A 23 -2.90 -7.48 0.18
N LEU A 24 -2.08 -6.98 1.10
CA LEU A 24 -0.69 -7.35 1.30
C LEU A 24 -0.55 -8.05 2.66
N MET A 25 -0.25 -9.35 2.64
CA MET A 25 0.15 -10.06 3.85
C MET A 25 1.67 -9.93 4.04
N CYS A 26 2.09 -9.23 5.09
CA CYS A 26 3.48 -8.87 5.36
C CYS A 26 3.87 -9.21 6.80
N GLU A 27 5.14 -9.52 7.04
CA GLU A 27 5.64 -9.79 8.40
C GLU A 27 5.65 -8.53 9.25
N ASP A 28 5.99 -7.38 8.66
CA ASP A 28 6.05 -6.10 9.33
C ASP A 28 5.72 -4.92 8.39
N GLU A 29 5.74 -3.72 8.97
CA GLU A 29 5.49 -2.47 8.23
C GLU A 29 6.59 -2.16 7.21
N THR A 30 7.83 -2.58 7.47
CA THR A 30 8.98 -2.34 6.59
C THR A 30 8.81 -3.08 5.28
N GLU A 31 8.40 -4.34 5.34
CA GLU A 31 8.09 -5.14 4.15
C GLU A 31 6.86 -4.63 3.41
N ALA A 32 5.80 -4.25 4.14
CA ALA A 32 4.62 -3.64 3.54
C ALA A 32 4.96 -2.37 2.75
N ARG A 33 5.81 -1.49 3.32
CA ARG A 33 6.31 -0.28 2.64
C ARG A 33 7.12 -0.61 1.39
N LYS A 34 7.99 -1.62 1.44
CA LYS A 34 8.77 -2.06 0.26
C LYS A 34 7.85 -2.53 -0.87
N ARG A 35 6.85 -3.38 -0.55
CA ARG A 35 5.91 -3.89 -1.55
C ARG A 35 5.02 -2.78 -2.12
N ALA A 36 4.52 -1.88 -1.28
CA ALA A 36 3.73 -0.72 -1.72
C ALA A 36 4.53 0.22 -2.62
N LYS A 37 5.82 0.44 -2.33
CA LYS A 37 6.69 1.28 -3.19
C LYS A 37 6.87 0.69 -4.59
N VAL A 38 6.92 -0.63 -4.74
CA VAL A 38 6.98 -1.28 -6.06
C VAL A 38 5.70 -1.05 -6.86
N LEU A 39 4.54 -1.00 -6.20
CA LEU A 39 3.26 -0.70 -6.85
C LEU A 39 3.14 0.76 -7.30
N ALA A 40 3.91 1.66 -6.70
CA ALA A 40 3.88 3.10 -7.00
C ALA A 40 4.66 3.47 -8.28
N ASP A 41 5.27 2.50 -8.97
CA ASP A 41 5.91 2.72 -10.26
C ASP A 41 4.83 2.99 -11.33
N GLY A 42 4.54 4.27 -11.54
CA GLY A 42 3.52 4.77 -12.47
C GLY A 42 2.16 5.10 -11.86
N TYR A 43 1.98 4.92 -10.55
CA TYR A 43 0.74 5.27 -9.85
C TYR A 43 0.99 5.86 -8.46
N ASP A 44 0.06 6.70 -8.02
CA ASP A 44 -0.02 7.07 -6.61
C ASP A 44 -0.55 5.88 -5.80
N VAL A 45 0.11 5.56 -4.69
CA VAL A 45 -0.27 4.44 -3.82
C VAL A 45 -0.38 4.89 -2.36
N GLU A 46 -1.52 4.60 -1.75
CA GLU A 46 -1.69 4.71 -0.30
C GLU A 46 -1.58 3.35 0.36
N LEU A 47 -0.71 3.23 1.37
CA LEU A 47 -0.58 2.03 2.19
C LEU A 47 -1.31 2.23 3.52
N TRP A 48 -2.17 1.28 3.87
CA TRP A 48 -2.99 1.30 5.06
C TRP A 48 -2.84 0.01 5.87
N ASN A 49 -2.99 0.13 7.19
CA ASN A 49 -3.19 -0.99 8.11
C ASN A 49 -4.47 -0.70 8.89
N GLN A 50 -5.52 -1.49 8.65
CA GLN A 50 -6.87 -1.23 9.16
C GLN A 50 -7.33 0.19 8.82
N ASP A 51 -7.45 1.06 9.82
CA ASP A 51 -7.87 2.46 9.76
C ASP A 51 -6.69 3.45 9.78
N ARG A 52 -5.45 2.95 9.88
CA ARG A 52 -4.23 3.77 9.90
C ARG A 52 -3.58 3.85 8.53
N LYS A 53 -3.48 5.05 7.96
CA LYS A 53 -2.60 5.32 6.81
C LYS A 53 -1.15 5.22 7.26
N VAL A 54 -0.43 4.25 6.70
CA VAL A 54 0.97 3.95 7.02
C VAL A 54 1.92 4.80 6.19
N ALA A 55 1.62 4.91 4.90
CA ALA A 55 2.46 5.62 3.94
C ALA A 55 1.65 6.10 2.75
N GLU A 56 2.20 7.08 2.06
CA GLU A 56 1.76 7.50 0.74
C GLU A 56 2.99 7.58 -0.17
N PHE A 57 2.88 6.99 -1.35
CA PHE A 57 3.90 7.02 -2.38
C PHE A 57 3.30 7.70 -3.59
N LYS A 58 3.95 8.76 -4.04
CA LYS A 58 3.56 9.44 -5.27
C LYS A 58 4.32 8.82 -6.43
N SER A 59 3.67 8.67 -7.58
CA SER A 59 4.38 8.38 -8.82
C SER A 59 5.33 9.54 -9.13
N GLU A 60 6.53 9.25 -9.63
CA GLU A 60 7.47 10.29 -10.09
C GLU A 60 7.00 10.99 -11.37
#